data_AF-A0A9X5UL26-F1
#
_entry.id   AF-A0A9X5UL26-F1
#
_cell.length_a   1.000
_cell.length_b   1.000
_cell.length_c   1.000
_cell.angle_alpha   90.00
_cell.angle_beta   90.00
_cell.angle_gamma   90.00
#
_symmetry.space_group_name_H-M   'P 1'
#
loop_
_entity.id
_entity.type
_entity.pdbx_description
1 polymer ?
#
loop_
_entity_poly.entity_id
_entity_poly.type
_entity_poly.pdbx_seq_one_letter_code
_entity_poly.pdbx_strand_id
1 'polypeptide(L)'
;MGGLWWWVQATSAREIVERIAEVEVVTDADSWERAAAWNLPEVDLDAPDLPPGLGELRQQRDQQRRQPGFGALVGRSLVHLRCESQDEPDVICYWEVSADGRRLREVEIRGDSPGVRYTPDDWVFNTPVVDLYDPQAAAWEIDPEEFEAQWRCAGLNDDLAFGME
;
A
#
# COMPACT_ATOMS: atom_id res chain seq x y z
N MET A 1 1.44 -11.44 9.96
CA MET A 1 2.25 -11.00 8.81
C MET A 1 3.48 -10.30 9.36
N GLY A 2 4.67 -10.80 9.02
CA GLY A 2 5.95 -10.29 9.55
C GLY A 2 6.55 -9.29 8.58
N GLY A 3 6.42 -7.99 8.89
CA GLY A 3 7.22 -6.95 8.24
C GLY A 3 8.63 -6.95 8.83
N LEU A 4 9.62 -6.60 8.00
CA LEU A 4 10.97 -6.31 8.48
C LEU A 4 11.05 -4.82 8.86
N TRP A 5 11.68 -4.53 9.98
CA TRP A 5 11.75 -3.18 10.55
C TRP A 5 13.21 -2.78 10.78
N TRP A 6 13.53 -1.54 10.44
CA TRP A 6 14.85 -0.95 10.62
C TRP A 6 14.71 0.49 11.12
N TRP A 7 15.67 0.93 11.93
CA TRP A 7 15.93 2.35 12.08
C TRP A 7 16.71 2.83 10.87
N VAL A 8 16.19 3.83 10.16
CA VAL A 8 16.81 4.33 8.94
C VAL A 8 17.34 5.73 9.17
N GLN A 9 18.64 5.92 8.96
CA GLN A 9 19.27 7.24 8.89
C GLN A 9 19.11 7.80 7.48
N ALA A 10 18.45 8.94 7.37
CA ALA A 10 18.22 9.67 6.13
C ALA A 10 18.02 11.17 6.42
N THR A 11 18.12 12.01 5.39
CA THR A 11 17.90 13.46 5.51
C THR A 11 16.42 13.80 5.70
N SER A 12 15.52 12.95 5.21
CA SER A 12 14.06 13.12 5.38
C SER A 12 13.30 11.82 5.12
N ALA A 13 12.06 11.73 5.63
CA ALA A 13 11.14 10.62 5.30
C ALA A 13 10.87 10.52 3.78
N ARG A 14 10.80 11.67 3.10
CA ARG A 14 10.63 11.75 1.65
C ARG A 14 11.79 11.08 0.91
N GLU A 15 13.01 11.29 1.36
CA GLU A 15 14.19 10.66 0.76
C GLU A 15 14.09 9.13 0.81
N ILE A 16 13.60 8.58 1.94
CA ILE A 16 13.46 7.14 2.11
C ILE A 16 12.51 6.55 1.06
N VAL A 17 11.29 7.11 0.92
CA VAL A 17 10.31 6.60 -0.06
C VAL A 17 10.75 6.81 -1.51
N GLU A 18 11.55 7.84 -1.80
CA GLU A 18 12.11 8.07 -3.14
C GLU A 18 13.27 7.12 -3.50
N ARG A 19 13.91 6.50 -2.49
CA ARG A 19 15.08 5.61 -2.66
C ARG A 19 14.78 4.13 -2.44
N ILE A 20 13.74 3.80 -1.67
CA ILE A 20 13.35 2.43 -1.34
C ILE A 20 11.89 2.21 -1.76
N ALA A 21 11.62 1.12 -2.49
CA ALA A 21 10.28 0.75 -2.92
C ALA A 21 9.49 0.08 -1.78
N GLU A 22 8.16 0.14 -1.84
CA GLU A 22 7.26 -0.65 -0.98
C GLU A 22 7.53 -0.53 0.54
N VAL A 23 7.91 0.67 1.01
CA VAL A 23 8.16 0.94 2.44
C VAL A 23 7.14 1.90 3.03
N GLU A 24 6.74 1.60 4.27
CA GLU A 24 6.06 2.53 5.14
C GLU A 24 7.10 3.27 6.01
N VAL A 25 7.09 4.61 5.96
CA VAL A 25 7.93 5.43 6.84
C VAL A 25 7.11 5.92 8.02
N VAL A 26 7.36 5.32 9.17
CA VAL A 26 6.69 5.66 10.43
C VAL A 26 7.46 6.78 11.14
N THR A 27 6.81 7.91 11.36
CA THR A 27 7.41 9.11 12.00
C THR A 27 6.63 9.62 13.21
N ASP A 28 5.49 9.01 13.55
CA ASP A 28 4.71 9.43 14.70
C ASP A 28 5.40 9.09 16.02
N ALA A 29 5.28 9.99 17.00
CA ALA A 29 5.99 9.88 18.27
C ALA A 29 5.60 8.60 19.04
N ASP A 30 4.31 8.23 19.02
CA ASP A 30 3.81 7.07 19.75
C ASP A 30 4.38 5.76 19.20
N SER A 31 4.45 5.61 17.87
CA SER A 31 5.11 4.46 17.23
C SER A 31 6.60 4.45 17.47
N TRP A 32 7.22 5.63 17.47
CA TRP A 32 8.65 5.76 17.76
C TRP A 32 8.98 5.29 19.17
N GLU A 33 8.21 5.71 20.17
CA GLU A 33 8.35 5.27 21.57
C GLU A 33 8.14 3.77 21.73
N ARG A 34 7.14 3.19 21.05
CA ARG A 34 6.93 1.73 21.05
C ARG A 34 8.10 0.99 20.42
N ALA A 35 8.57 1.46 19.27
CA ALA A 35 9.64 0.81 18.51
C ALA A 35 11.00 0.92 19.20
N ALA A 36 11.21 1.91 20.08
CA ALA A 36 12.45 2.03 20.86
C ALA A 36 12.76 0.77 21.69
N ALA A 37 11.72 0.02 22.11
CA ALA A 37 11.87 -1.23 22.85
C ALA A 37 12.16 -2.45 21.96
N TRP A 38 12.05 -2.33 20.63
CA TRP A 38 12.12 -3.47 19.70
C TRP A 38 13.56 -3.86 19.31
N ASN A 39 14.57 -3.10 19.76
CA ASN A 39 15.99 -3.34 19.48
C ASN A 39 16.27 -3.55 17.97
N LEU A 40 15.68 -2.68 17.14
CA LEU A 40 15.79 -2.76 15.69
C LEU A 40 17.21 -2.40 15.21
N PRO A 41 17.70 -3.05 14.13
CA PRO A 41 18.96 -2.68 13.50
C PRO A 41 18.86 -1.27 12.89
N GLU A 42 19.95 -0.50 13.04
CA GLU A 42 20.11 0.82 12.43
C GLU A 42 20.86 0.70 11.09
N VAL A 43 20.36 1.40 10.07
CA VAL A 43 20.83 1.34 8.69
C VAL A 43 20.99 2.76 8.15
N ASP A 44 22.15 3.04 7.57
CA ASP A 44 22.41 4.24 6.78
C ASP A 44 22.04 3.98 5.31
N LEU A 45 21.15 4.79 4.73
CA LEU A 45 20.74 4.64 3.32
C LEU A 45 21.88 4.89 2.31
N ASP A 46 22.92 5.61 2.73
CA ASP A 46 24.09 5.89 1.90
C ASP A 46 25.16 4.80 1.99
N ALA A 47 24.97 3.80 2.87
CA ALA A 47 25.83 2.65 2.92
C ALA A 47 25.86 1.93 1.55
N PRO A 48 27.03 1.45 1.11
CA PRO A 48 27.15 0.71 -0.15
C PRO A 48 26.36 -0.61 -0.11
N ASP A 49 26.33 -1.27 1.06
CA ASP A 49 25.67 -2.54 1.28
C ASP A 49 24.53 -2.37 2.28
N LEU A 50 23.29 -2.47 1.79
CA LEU A 50 22.09 -2.51 2.62
C LEU A 50 21.80 -3.97 3.04
N PRO A 51 21.11 -4.19 4.18
CA PRO A 51 20.71 -5.53 4.56
C PRO A 51 19.76 -6.15 3.52
N PRO A 52 19.71 -7.49 3.43
CA PRO A 52 18.73 -8.19 2.60
C PRO A 52 17.30 -7.73 2.92
N GLY A 53 16.47 -7.59 1.89
CA GLY A 53 15.20 -6.87 1.89
C GLY A 53 15.37 -5.44 1.41
N LEU A 54 16.13 -4.61 2.13
CA LEU A 54 16.30 -3.18 1.76
C LEU A 54 17.12 -2.99 0.48
N GLY A 55 18.14 -3.83 0.24
CA GLY A 55 18.95 -3.78 -0.98
C GLY A 55 18.13 -4.05 -2.24
N GLU A 56 17.26 -5.05 -2.20
CA GLU A 56 16.35 -5.43 -3.28
C GLU A 56 15.32 -4.34 -3.54
N LEU A 57 14.70 -3.79 -2.49
CA LEU A 57 13.73 -2.69 -2.61
C LEU A 57 14.37 -1.40 -3.14
N ARG A 58 15.63 -1.13 -2.79
CA ARG A 58 16.41 -0.03 -3.40
C ARG A 58 16.61 -0.25 -4.89
N GLN A 59 17.03 -1.46 -5.28
CA GLN A 59 17.23 -1.80 -6.69
C GLN A 59 15.93 -1.72 -7.50
N GLN A 60 14.81 -2.15 -6.91
CA GLN A 60 13.48 -2.02 -7.48
C GLN A 60 13.12 -0.55 -7.70
N ARG A 61 13.30 0.30 -6.68
CA ARG A 61 13.04 1.74 -6.81
C ARG A 61 13.90 2.40 -7.89
N ASP A 62 15.18 2.04 -7.99
CA ASP A 62 16.07 2.54 -9.03
C ASP A 62 15.60 2.19 -10.45
N GLN A 63 14.94 1.04 -10.62
CA GLN A 63 14.31 0.64 -11.88
C GLN A 63 13.02 1.42 -12.13
N GLN A 64 12.13 1.50 -11.14
CA GLN A 64 10.86 2.24 -11.23
C GLN A 64 11.09 3.70 -11.60
N ARG A 65 12.09 4.37 -11.00
CA ARG A 65 12.46 5.77 -11.27
C ARG A 65 12.78 6.08 -12.74
N ARG A 66 13.13 5.06 -13.53
CA ARG A 66 13.46 5.20 -14.96
C ARG A 66 12.25 4.95 -15.86
N GLN A 67 11.13 4.52 -15.30
CA GLN A 67 9.92 4.22 -16.04
C GLN A 67 9.02 5.46 -16.14
N PRO A 68 8.30 5.62 -17.26
CA PRO A 68 7.18 6.56 -17.32
C PRO A 68 6.16 6.25 -16.22
N GLY A 69 5.56 7.28 -15.63
CA GLY A 69 4.55 7.11 -14.58
C GLY A 69 5.10 7.02 -13.16
N PHE A 70 6.43 6.97 -12.97
CA PHE A 70 7.03 7.04 -11.63
C PHE A 70 6.54 8.27 -10.86
N GLY A 71 5.96 8.05 -9.69
CA GLY A 71 5.45 9.14 -8.84
C GLY A 71 4.22 9.87 -9.38
N ALA A 72 3.54 9.36 -10.42
CA ALA A 72 2.40 10.06 -11.04
C ALA A 72 1.19 10.23 -10.09
N LEU A 73 1.11 9.42 -9.04
CA LEU A 73 0.06 9.45 -8.04
C LEU A 73 0.46 10.21 -6.76
N VAL A 74 1.74 10.56 -6.60
CA VAL A 74 2.26 11.22 -5.39
C VAL A 74 1.63 12.61 -5.22
N GLY A 75 1.23 12.92 -3.99
CA GLY A 75 0.62 14.20 -3.62
C GLY A 75 -0.87 14.31 -3.92
N ARG A 76 -1.48 13.28 -4.52
CA ARG A 76 -2.93 13.20 -4.65
C ARG A 76 -3.56 12.81 -3.33
N SER A 77 -4.68 13.44 -2.97
CA SER A 77 -5.39 13.16 -1.72
C SER A 77 -6.16 11.84 -1.75
N LEU A 78 -6.57 11.42 -2.95
CA LEU A 78 -7.44 10.28 -3.19
C LEU A 78 -7.15 9.73 -4.59
N VAL A 79 -7.07 8.41 -4.72
CA VAL A 79 -6.84 7.71 -5.99
C VAL A 79 -7.77 6.51 -6.09
N HIS A 80 -8.30 6.26 -7.29
CA HIS A 80 -9.11 5.09 -7.60
C HIS A 80 -8.34 4.16 -8.53
N LEU A 81 -8.23 2.88 -8.16
CA LEU A 81 -7.43 1.90 -8.86
C LEU A 81 -8.26 0.66 -9.19
N ARG A 82 -7.91 0.00 -10.30
CA ARG A 82 -8.39 -1.33 -10.67
C ARG A 82 -7.21 -2.25 -10.95
N CYS A 83 -7.10 -3.33 -10.20
CA CYS A 83 -6.04 -4.32 -10.36
C CYS A 83 -6.57 -5.74 -10.24
N GLU A 84 -5.80 -6.71 -10.73
CA GLU A 84 -6.02 -8.12 -10.43
C GLU A 84 -5.46 -8.40 -9.03
N SER A 85 -6.14 -9.23 -8.25
CA SER A 85 -5.61 -9.68 -6.96
C SER A 85 -4.35 -10.51 -7.19
N GLN A 86 -3.31 -10.20 -6.41
CA GLN A 86 -2.05 -10.95 -6.47
C GLN A 86 -2.18 -12.34 -5.84
N ASP A 87 -3.09 -12.51 -4.87
CA ASP A 87 -3.32 -13.76 -4.16
C ASP A 87 -4.35 -14.65 -4.88
N GLU A 88 -5.31 -14.03 -5.57
CA GLU A 88 -6.43 -14.72 -6.22
C GLU A 88 -6.62 -14.24 -7.67
N PRO A 89 -6.05 -14.92 -8.67
CA PRO A 89 -5.95 -14.40 -10.05
C PRO A 89 -7.31 -14.19 -10.75
N ASP A 90 -8.39 -14.78 -10.24
CA ASP A 90 -9.75 -14.62 -10.77
C ASP A 90 -10.55 -13.49 -10.06
N VAL A 91 -9.89 -12.73 -9.17
CA VAL A 91 -10.47 -11.62 -8.43
C VAL A 91 -9.96 -10.30 -9.00
N ILE A 92 -10.90 -9.43 -9.36
CA ILE A 92 -10.62 -8.04 -9.72
C ILE A 92 -10.92 -7.18 -8.50
N CYS A 93 -9.94 -6.40 -8.08
CA CYS A 93 -10.06 -5.46 -6.98
C CYS A 93 -10.20 -4.03 -7.53
N TYR A 94 -11.13 -3.29 -6.96
CA TYR A 94 -11.25 -1.84 -7.11
C TYR A 94 -10.91 -1.20 -5.78
N TRP A 95 -9.92 -0.32 -5.75
CA TRP A 95 -9.47 0.34 -4.52
C TRP A 95 -9.69 1.84 -4.60
N GLU A 96 -10.21 2.39 -3.51
CA GLU A 96 -10.06 3.81 -3.20
C GLU A 96 -8.94 3.94 -2.18
N VAL A 97 -7.92 4.73 -2.52
CA VAL A 97 -6.65 4.80 -1.80
C VAL A 97 -6.38 6.23 -1.36
N SER A 98 -5.93 6.34 -0.11
CA SER A 98 -5.53 7.59 0.53
C SER A 98 -4.16 8.08 0.04
N ALA A 99 -3.82 9.34 0.35
CA ALA A 99 -2.52 9.94 0.03
C ALA A 99 -1.29 9.20 0.60
N ASP A 100 -1.49 8.32 1.59
CA ASP A 100 -0.45 7.51 2.20
C ASP A 100 -0.39 6.07 1.66
N GLY A 101 -1.23 5.72 0.67
CA GLY A 101 -1.26 4.38 0.07
C GLY A 101 -2.17 3.37 0.78
N ARG A 102 -2.89 3.76 1.84
CA ARG A 102 -3.86 2.88 2.52
C ARG A 102 -5.20 2.82 1.79
N ARG A 103 -5.86 1.67 1.87
CA ARG A 103 -7.23 1.51 1.36
C ARG A 103 -8.21 2.25 2.27
N LEU A 104 -9.11 2.99 1.65
CA LEU A 104 -10.28 3.60 2.29
C LEU A 104 -11.54 2.80 1.97
N ARG A 105 -11.62 2.27 0.74
CA ARG A 105 -12.71 1.38 0.30
C ARG A 105 -12.16 0.38 -0.70
N GLU A 106 -12.73 -0.80 -0.71
CA GLU A 106 -12.42 -1.84 -1.68
C GLU A 106 -13.69 -2.52 -2.19
N VAL A 107 -13.69 -2.88 -3.46
CA VAL A 107 -14.65 -3.80 -4.04
C VAL A 107 -13.88 -4.96 -4.66
N GLU A 108 -14.17 -6.17 -4.23
CA GLU A 108 -13.68 -7.38 -4.88
C GLU A 108 -14.78 -7.98 -5.75
N ILE A 109 -14.44 -8.34 -6.98
CA ILE A 109 -15.34 -9.04 -7.91
C ILE A 109 -14.70 -10.36 -8.29
N ARG A 110 -15.41 -11.47 -8.00
CA ARG A 110 -14.98 -12.84 -8.33
C ARG A 110 -15.83 -13.41 -9.46
N GLY A 111 -15.25 -13.53 -10.65
CA GLY A 111 -15.97 -13.96 -11.85
C GLY A 111 -17.23 -13.12 -12.09
N ASP A 112 -18.37 -13.77 -12.34
CA ASP A 112 -19.67 -13.11 -12.58
C ASP A 112 -20.47 -12.84 -11.30
N SER A 113 -19.85 -13.00 -10.12
CA SER A 113 -20.54 -12.79 -8.84
C SER A 113 -20.77 -11.30 -8.57
N PRO A 114 -21.82 -10.93 -7.82
CA PRO A 114 -21.94 -9.58 -7.28
C PRO A 114 -20.67 -9.22 -6.48
N GLY A 115 -20.17 -8.00 -6.65
CA GLY A 115 -19.00 -7.54 -5.91
C GLY A 115 -19.25 -7.48 -4.41
N VAL A 116 -18.19 -7.61 -3.61
CA VAL A 116 -18.21 -7.49 -2.15
C VAL A 116 -17.45 -6.23 -1.74
N ARG A 117 -18.04 -5.43 -0.84
CA ARG A 117 -17.41 -4.23 -0.31
C ARG A 117 -16.63 -4.51 0.95
N TYR A 118 -15.49 -3.83 1.06
CA TYR A 118 -14.70 -3.74 2.28
C TYR A 118 -14.36 -2.29 2.62
N THR A 119 -14.22 -2.03 3.90
CA THR A 119 -13.93 -0.76 4.54
C THR A 119 -12.82 -0.97 5.59
N PRO A 120 -12.27 0.10 6.19
CA PRO A 120 -11.22 -0.03 7.20
C PRO A 120 -11.60 -0.91 8.39
N ASP A 121 -12.89 -1.00 8.72
CA ASP A 121 -13.40 -1.83 9.82
C ASP A 121 -13.35 -3.34 9.49
N ASP A 122 -13.24 -3.71 8.21
CA ASP A 122 -13.14 -5.09 7.75
C ASP A 122 -11.71 -5.66 7.80
N TRP A 123 -10.69 -4.81 7.98
CA TRP A 123 -9.28 -5.23 7.97
C TRP A 123 -8.66 -5.15 9.37
N VAL A 124 -8.09 -6.27 9.83
CA VAL A 124 -7.35 -6.33 11.11
C VAL A 124 -6.16 -5.35 11.11
N PHE A 125 -5.50 -5.19 9.97
CA PHE A 125 -4.44 -4.22 9.74
C PHE A 125 -4.61 -3.57 8.37
N ASN A 126 -4.69 -2.24 8.32
CA ASN A 126 -4.78 -1.48 7.08
C ASN A 126 -3.44 -0.80 6.78
N THR A 127 -2.38 -1.57 6.52
CA THR A 127 -1.07 -1.03 6.10
C THR A 127 -1.19 -0.31 4.75
N PRO A 128 -0.24 0.58 4.37
CA PRO A 128 -0.17 1.06 2.99
C PRO A 128 0.00 -0.14 2.07
N VAL A 129 -0.97 -0.37 1.18
CA VAL A 129 -0.92 -1.48 0.21
C VAL A 129 -0.54 -1.01 -1.18
N VAL A 130 -0.60 0.30 -1.42
CA VAL A 130 -0.20 0.90 -2.70
C VAL A 130 0.98 1.83 -2.49
N ASP A 131 2.08 1.53 -3.16
CA ASP A 131 3.19 2.45 -3.31
C ASP A 131 2.86 3.49 -4.41
N LEU A 132 2.52 4.72 -4.02
CA LEU A 132 2.15 5.79 -4.96
C LEU A 132 3.29 6.25 -5.88
N TYR A 133 4.53 5.86 -5.58
CA TYR A 133 5.66 6.07 -6.48
C TYR A 133 5.77 4.99 -7.56
N ASP A 134 5.10 3.85 -7.40
CA ASP A 134 5.18 2.75 -8.36
C ASP A 134 4.49 3.12 -9.70
N PRO A 135 5.22 3.09 -10.83
CA PRO A 135 4.62 3.28 -12.15
C PRO A 135 3.52 2.26 -12.48
N GLN A 136 3.55 1.06 -11.91
CA GLN A 136 2.50 0.06 -12.10
C GLN A 136 1.17 0.50 -11.46
N ALA A 137 1.23 1.10 -10.26
CA ALA A 137 0.04 1.66 -9.62
C ALA A 137 -0.61 2.75 -10.49
N ALA A 138 0.19 3.59 -11.16
CA ALA A 138 -0.31 4.57 -12.10
C ALA A 138 -1.01 3.93 -13.32
N ALA A 139 -0.59 2.74 -13.74
CA ALA A 139 -1.24 2.01 -14.84
C ALA A 139 -2.60 1.39 -14.44
N TRP A 140 -2.87 1.28 -13.14
CA TRP A 140 -4.15 0.80 -12.59
C TRP A 140 -5.16 1.92 -12.34
N GLU A 141 -4.76 3.18 -12.54
CA GLU A 141 -5.65 4.32 -12.29
C GLU A 141 -6.91 4.24 -13.16
N ILE A 142 -8.06 4.40 -12.52
CA ILE A 142 -9.38 4.46 -13.15
C ILE A 142 -10.10 5.77 -12.77
N ASP A 143 -11.13 6.10 -13.52
CA ASP A 143 -11.99 7.22 -13.18
C ASP A 143 -12.77 6.96 -11.88
N PRO A 144 -12.98 7.98 -11.02
CA PRO A 144 -13.77 7.85 -9.80
C PRO A 144 -15.20 7.33 -10.04
N GLU A 145 -15.79 7.67 -11.19
CA GLU A 145 -17.13 7.24 -11.58
C GLU A 145 -17.21 5.72 -11.81
N GLU A 146 -16.15 5.11 -12.35
CA GLU A 146 -16.05 3.67 -12.54
C GLU A 146 -16.02 2.96 -11.18
N PHE A 147 -15.21 3.46 -10.24
CA PHE A 147 -15.17 2.95 -8.87
C PHE A 147 -16.55 3.05 -8.19
N GLU A 148 -17.19 4.23 -8.23
CA GLU A 148 -18.49 4.45 -7.60
C GLU A 148 -19.62 3.62 -8.23
N ALA A 149 -19.50 3.25 -9.50
CA ALA A 149 -20.42 2.30 -10.13
C ALA A 149 -20.29 0.91 -9.50
N GLN A 150 -19.07 0.40 -9.34
CA GLN A 150 -18.84 -0.90 -8.71
C GLN A 150 -19.20 -0.89 -7.23
N TRP A 151 -18.83 0.17 -6.52
CA TRP A 151 -19.21 0.37 -5.13
C TRP A 151 -20.71 0.24 -4.98
N ARG A 152 -21.53 1.05 -5.67
CA ARG A 152 -22.99 1.02 -5.53
C ARG A 152 -23.64 -0.34 -5.84
N CYS A 153 -23.08 -1.11 -6.78
CA CYS A 153 -23.59 -2.42 -7.16
C CYS A 153 -23.17 -3.55 -6.21
N ALA A 154 -22.05 -3.38 -5.49
CA ALA A 154 -21.53 -4.38 -4.58
C ALA A 154 -22.36 -4.50 -3.29
N GLY A 155 -22.45 -5.73 -2.77
CA GLY A 155 -23.05 -6.05 -1.48
C GLY A 155 -22.09 -5.81 -0.31
N LEU A 156 -22.61 -5.85 0.92
CA LEU A 156 -21.78 -5.81 2.12
C LEU A 156 -21.06 -7.15 2.31
N ASN A 157 -19.91 -7.11 2.96
CA ASN A 157 -19.27 -8.32 3.45
C ASN A 157 -20.04 -8.84 4.69
N ASP A 158 -20.90 -9.84 4.48
CA ASP A 158 -21.74 -10.40 5.55
C ASP A 158 -20.97 -11.39 6.47
N ASP A 159 -19.72 -11.73 6.16
CA ASP A 159 -18.93 -12.70 6.95
C ASP A 159 -18.50 -12.19 8.33
N LEU A 160 -18.62 -10.89 8.61
CA LEU A 160 -18.35 -10.32 9.94
C LEU A 160 -19.55 -10.36 10.91
N ALA A 161 -20.75 -10.75 10.45
CA ALA A 161 -21.94 -10.77 11.30
C ALA A 161 -22.02 -11.98 12.26
N PHE A 162 -21.16 -12.99 12.10
CA PHE A 162 -21.24 -14.26 12.87
C PHE A 162 -20.12 -14.48 13.91
N GLY A 163 -19.31 -13.46 14.20
CA GLY A 163 -18.11 -13.59 15.05
C GLY A 163 -18.19 -13.04 16.48
N MET A 164 -19.35 -12.61 16.97
CA MET A 164 -19.52 -12.14 18.35
C MET A 164 -20.73 -12.80 19.03
N GLU A 165 -20.55 -14.02 19.54
CA GLU A 165 -21.27 -14.55 20.70
C GLU A 165 -20.26 -15.15 21.71
#